data_AF-A0A969YB75-F1
#
_entry.id   AF-A0A969YB75-F1
#
_cell.length_a   1.000
_cell.length_b   1.000
_cell.length_c   1.000
_cell.angle_alpha   90.00
_cell.angle_beta   90.00
_cell.angle_gamma   90.00
#
_symmetry.space_group_name_H-M   'P 1'
#
loop_
_entity.id
_entity.type
_entity.pdbx_description
1 polymer ?
#
loop_
_entity_poly.entity_id
_entity_poly.type
_entity_poly.pdbx_seq_one_letter_code
_entity_poly.pdbx_strand_id
1 'polypeptide(L)'
;MGIVVRNQVIGEVIGHVASRPEASETLTIAGRQHRVIRQDSTIVVVPVTDESADSGEDTPRYGGRKRRVSETFAAHVRQGCGLDNTAAPLVATLGEMIWFHFGGELFEAAFRAQFPSLLGAPLISGIVSRVTREFDSSILRSFDKYRLSRFLQSEGLRTIEDEGLGKFADELPTAGVEALISELRVAERFEVWLKTRNIVAVKPIRDYPTLELLLRNR
;
A
#
# COMPACT_ATOMS: atom_id res chain seq x y z
N MET A 1 -20.63 18.38 2.18
CA MET A 1 -19.92 18.85 3.39
C MET A 1 -20.16 17.83 4.50
N GLY A 2 -19.09 17.24 5.06
CA GLY A 2 -19.20 16.30 6.17
C GLY A 2 -19.17 17.01 7.53
N ILE A 3 -19.66 16.34 8.59
CA ILE A 3 -19.61 16.85 9.96
C ILE A 3 -18.24 16.56 10.56
N VAL A 4 -17.60 17.56 11.15
CA VAL A 4 -16.26 17.48 11.74
C VAL A 4 -16.28 16.64 13.01
N VAL A 5 -15.32 15.70 13.15
CA VAL A 5 -15.08 14.91 14.36
C VAL A 5 -13.80 15.40 15.05
N ARG A 6 -13.92 15.85 16.30
CA ARG A 6 -12.83 16.40 17.11
C ARG A 6 -12.55 15.51 18.31
N ASN A 7 -11.28 15.22 18.56
CA ASN A 7 -10.85 14.56 19.78
C ASN A 7 -10.80 15.59 20.91
N GLN A 8 -11.52 15.32 22.01
CA GLN A 8 -11.58 16.23 23.15
C GLN A 8 -10.25 16.34 23.90
N VAL A 9 -9.46 15.26 23.95
CA VAL A 9 -8.22 15.18 24.72
C VAL A 9 -7.12 16.03 24.08
N ILE A 10 -6.98 15.95 22.76
CA ILE A 10 -5.94 16.68 22.01
C ILE A 10 -6.46 17.95 21.33
N GLY A 11 -7.78 18.17 21.31
CA GLY A 11 -8.41 19.33 20.68
C GLY A 11 -8.38 19.34 19.15
N GLU A 12 -7.82 18.31 18.50
CA GLU A 12 -7.64 18.23 17.06
C GLU A 12 -8.82 17.58 16.32
N VAL A 13 -8.99 17.94 15.05
CA VAL A 13 -9.92 17.28 14.14
C VAL A 13 -9.31 15.95 13.69
N ILE A 14 -9.98 14.85 14.00
CA ILE A 14 -9.51 13.49 13.72
C ILE A 14 -10.32 12.78 12.63
N GLY A 15 -11.37 13.43 12.09
CA GLY A 15 -12.15 12.87 10.98
C GLY A 15 -13.31 13.76 10.54
N HIS A 16 -14.00 13.33 9.50
CA HIS A 16 -15.28 13.88 9.06
C HIS A 16 -16.25 12.73 8.79
N VAL A 17 -17.52 12.90 9.17
CA VAL A 17 -18.59 11.93 8.84
C VAL A 17 -19.50 12.48 7.75
N ALA A 18 -19.83 11.64 6.77
CA ALA A 18 -20.58 12.04 5.58
C ALA A 18 -22.05 12.42 5.88
N SER A 19 -22.63 11.82 6.91
CA SER A 19 -23.96 12.09 7.43
C SER A 19 -23.93 12.06 8.95
N ARG A 20 -24.93 12.66 9.60
CA ARG A 20 -25.08 12.59 11.05
C ARG A 20 -25.39 11.14 11.42
N PRO A 21 -24.50 10.41 12.12
CA PRO A 21 -24.84 9.07 12.58
C PRO A 21 -26.07 9.17 13.48
N GLU A 22 -26.97 8.18 13.44
CA GLU A 22 -28.00 8.02 14.46
C GLU A 22 -27.32 7.99 15.84
N ALA A 23 -28.03 8.42 16.89
CA ALA A 23 -27.48 8.72 18.22
C ALA A 23 -26.67 7.54 18.80
N SER A 24 -25.40 7.47 18.42
CA SER A 24 -24.50 6.39 18.76
C SER A 24 -23.55 6.87 19.84
N GLU A 25 -23.43 6.07 20.88
CA GLU A 25 -22.59 6.37 22.04
C GLU A 25 -21.10 6.19 21.71
N THR A 26 -20.76 5.49 20.62
CA THR A 26 -19.38 5.23 20.21
C THR A 26 -19.14 5.37 18.71
N LEU A 27 -17.91 5.68 18.33
CA LEU A 27 -17.45 5.82 16.95
C LEU A 27 -16.06 5.20 16.78
N THR A 28 -15.85 4.40 15.74
CA THR A 28 -14.54 3.78 15.50
C THR A 28 -13.76 4.53 14.42
N ILE A 29 -12.70 5.22 14.81
CA ILE A 29 -11.87 6.06 13.93
C ILE A 29 -10.52 5.37 13.77
N ALA A 30 -10.08 5.15 12.52
CA ALA A 30 -8.84 4.46 12.19
C ALA A 30 -8.66 3.09 12.89
N GLY A 31 -9.77 2.33 13.03
CA GLY A 31 -9.77 1.01 13.68
C GLY A 31 -9.74 1.06 15.21
N ARG A 32 -9.89 2.23 15.84
CA ARG A 32 -9.96 2.39 17.30
C ARG A 32 -11.29 3.00 17.73
N GLN A 33 -11.88 2.44 18.77
CA GLN A 33 -13.16 2.92 19.31
C GLN A 33 -12.96 4.21 20.12
N HIS A 34 -13.87 5.16 19.93
CA HIS A 34 -13.94 6.42 20.65
C HIS A 34 -15.35 6.57 21.21
N ARG A 35 -15.49 7.08 22.42
CA ARG A 35 -16.79 7.41 23.02
C ARG A 35 -17.22 8.79 22.53
N VAL A 36 -18.47 8.92 22.11
CA VAL A 36 -19.07 10.21 21.72
C VAL A 36 -19.46 10.96 22.97
N ILE A 37 -18.94 12.17 23.12
CA ILE A 37 -19.23 13.07 24.26
C ILE A 37 -20.28 14.11 23.88
N ARG A 38 -20.26 14.57 22.61
CA ARG A 38 -21.21 15.56 22.11
C ARG A 38 -21.42 15.40 20.60
N GLN A 39 -22.65 15.56 20.13
CA GLN A 39 -23.01 15.44 18.72
C GLN A 39 -23.96 16.56 18.28
N ASP A 40 -23.40 17.72 17.94
CA ASP A 40 -24.15 18.92 17.52
C ASP A 40 -23.83 19.29 16.05
N SER A 41 -23.23 20.46 15.83
CA SER A 41 -22.59 20.86 14.56
C SER A 41 -21.21 20.20 14.36
N THR A 42 -20.65 19.67 15.45
CA THR A 42 -19.40 18.89 15.51
C THR A 42 -19.63 17.66 16.36
N ILE A 43 -18.88 16.59 16.07
CA ILE A 43 -18.85 15.39 16.91
C ILE A 43 -17.61 15.47 17.77
N VAL A 44 -17.77 15.45 19.08
CA VAL A 44 -16.66 15.46 20.04
C VAL A 44 -16.54 14.06 20.62
N VAL A 45 -15.33 13.50 20.56
CA VAL A 45 -15.06 12.12 21.01
C VAL A 45 -13.84 12.03 21.92
N VAL A 46 -13.78 10.97 22.72
CA VAL A 46 -12.64 10.62 23.58
C VAL A 46 -12.20 9.18 23.27
N PRO A 47 -10.90 8.87 23.18
CA PRO A 47 -10.44 7.49 22.99
C PRO A 47 -10.96 6.57 24.10
N VAL A 48 -11.45 5.38 23.74
CA VAL A 48 -11.74 4.34 24.73
C VAL A 48 -10.43 3.63 25.05
N THR A 49 -10.06 3.57 26.33
CA THR A 49 -8.94 2.74 26.79
C THR A 49 -9.36 1.27 26.75
N ASP A 50 -8.47 0.39 26.29
CA ASP A 50 -8.73 -1.02 25.96
C ASP A 50 -9.51 -1.81 27.03
N GLU A 51 -9.48 -1.39 28.29
CA GLU A 51 -10.21 -2.00 29.41
C GLU A 51 -11.73 -1.79 29.38
N SER A 52 -12.26 -0.95 28.49
CA SER A 52 -13.69 -0.59 28.43
C SER A 52 -14.29 -0.67 27.02
N ALA A 53 -13.61 -1.35 26.10
CA ALA A 53 -14.11 -1.60 24.75
C ALA A 53 -15.20 -2.68 24.76
N ASP A 54 -16.43 -2.29 25.08
CA ASP A 54 -17.60 -3.12 24.79
C ASP A 54 -17.69 -3.30 23.27
N SER A 55 -17.62 -4.56 22.83
CA SER A 55 -17.73 -4.99 21.45
C SER A 55 -19.18 -4.80 20.94
N GLY A 56 -19.61 -3.56 20.79
CA GLY A 56 -20.88 -3.21 20.16
C GLY A 56 -20.77 -3.27 18.63
N GLU A 57 -21.64 -4.06 17.99
CA GLU A 57 -21.72 -4.20 16.53
C GLU A 57 -22.17 -2.92 15.79
N ASP A 58 -22.59 -1.86 16.50
CA ASP A 58 -23.05 -0.59 15.93
C ASP A 58 -21.93 0.43 15.68
N THR A 59 -20.91 0.00 14.95
CA THR A 59 -19.82 0.88 14.54
C THR A 59 -20.03 1.36 13.09
N PRO A 60 -20.24 2.68 12.85
CA PRO A 60 -20.15 3.25 11.51
C PRO A 60 -18.75 3.02 10.94
N ARG A 61 -18.66 2.18 9.90
CA ARG A 61 -17.41 1.88 9.21
C ARG A 61 -17.05 3.06 8.31
N TYR A 62 -15.94 3.72 8.60
CA TYR A 62 -15.36 4.71 7.71
C TYR A 62 -14.91 4.01 6.42
N GLY A 63 -15.25 4.57 5.27
CA GLY A 63 -14.69 4.19 3.97
C GLY A 63 -13.23 4.63 3.86
N GLY A 64 -12.37 4.16 4.76
CA GLY A 64 -10.93 4.28 4.60
C GLY A 64 -10.49 3.31 3.51
N ARG A 65 -10.03 3.81 2.37
CA ARG A 65 -9.34 2.97 1.39
C ARG A 65 -8.18 2.28 2.10
N LYS A 66 -8.07 0.95 1.93
CA LYS A 66 -6.96 0.16 2.46
C LYS A 66 -5.65 0.84 2.07
N ARG A 67 -4.81 1.20 3.05
CA ARG A 67 -3.46 1.73 2.78
C ARG A 67 -2.69 0.69 1.97
N ARG A 68 -2.10 1.14 0.87
CA ARG A 68 -1.30 0.29 -0.02
C ARG A 68 -0.03 -0.16 0.69
N VAL A 69 0.51 -1.30 0.24
CA VAL A 69 1.82 -1.76 0.68
C VAL A 69 2.89 -0.84 0.10
N SER A 70 3.61 -0.12 0.96
CA SER A 70 4.74 0.74 0.57
C SER A 70 6.00 -0.10 0.25
N GLU A 71 6.95 0.50 -0.48
CA GLU A 71 8.26 -0.12 -0.73
C GLU A 71 8.96 -0.46 0.60
N THR A 72 8.93 0.47 1.57
CA THR A 72 9.54 0.28 2.88
C THR A 72 8.93 -0.90 3.62
N PHE A 73 7.59 -1.04 3.61
CA PHE A 73 6.94 -2.19 4.24
C PHE A 73 7.32 -3.50 3.53
N ALA A 74 7.29 -3.53 2.20
CA ALA A 74 7.69 -4.70 1.44
C ALA A 74 9.15 -5.11 1.71
N ALA A 75 10.06 -4.14 1.87
CA ALA A 75 11.44 -4.39 2.26
C ALA A 75 11.57 -4.99 3.67
N HIS A 76 10.75 -4.56 4.63
CA HIS A 76 10.71 -5.15 5.97
C HIS A 76 10.19 -6.60 5.92
N VAL A 77 9.16 -6.87 5.12
CA VAL A 77 8.68 -8.26 4.93
C VAL A 77 9.78 -9.13 4.34
N ARG A 78 10.51 -8.65 3.32
CA ARG A 78 11.66 -9.36 2.74
C ARG A 78 12.71 -9.71 3.81
N GLN A 79 13.10 -8.75 4.64
CA GLN A 79 14.05 -8.96 5.73
C GLN A 79 13.51 -9.96 6.77
N GLY A 80 12.21 -9.86 7.11
CA GLY A 80 11.54 -10.82 7.99
C GLY A 80 11.53 -12.25 7.45
N CYS A 81 11.59 -12.42 6.12
CA CYS A 81 11.76 -13.72 5.48
C CYS A 81 13.22 -14.23 5.47
N GLY A 82 14.18 -13.47 6.02
CA GLY A 82 15.60 -13.82 6.04
C GLY A 82 16.35 -13.55 4.73
N LEU A 83 15.79 -12.72 3.85
CA LEU A 83 16.34 -12.42 2.54
C LEU A 83 17.18 -11.13 2.54
N ASP A 84 18.29 -11.12 1.81
CA ASP A 84 19.15 -9.94 1.65
C ASP A 84 18.46 -8.80 0.89
N ASN A 85 19.08 -7.61 0.89
CA ASN A 85 18.52 -6.38 0.33
C ASN A 85 18.16 -6.41 -1.16
N THR A 86 18.76 -7.34 -1.90
CA THR A 86 18.62 -7.51 -3.33
C THR A 86 17.77 -8.72 -3.72
N ALA A 87 17.64 -9.70 -2.82
CA ALA A 87 16.96 -10.95 -3.10
C ALA A 87 15.52 -10.73 -3.59
N ALA A 88 15.22 -11.32 -4.74
CA ALA A 88 13.88 -11.38 -5.31
C ALA A 88 13.62 -12.78 -5.87
N PRO A 89 13.37 -13.78 -5.00
CA PRO A 89 13.27 -15.17 -5.40
C PRO A 89 12.17 -15.41 -6.43
N LEU A 90 12.53 -16.15 -7.48
CA LEU A 90 11.60 -16.74 -8.42
C LEU A 90 11.42 -18.21 -8.04
N VAL A 91 10.18 -18.61 -7.79
CA VAL A 91 9.87 -19.96 -7.30
C VAL A 91 8.83 -20.64 -8.16
N ALA A 92 8.93 -21.96 -8.26
CA ALA A 92 7.89 -22.79 -8.86
C ALA A 92 7.06 -23.47 -7.77
N THR A 93 5.73 -23.40 -7.89
CA THR A 93 4.79 -24.13 -7.02
C THR A 93 3.59 -24.61 -7.82
N LEU A 94 3.16 -25.86 -7.64
CA LEU A 94 1.93 -26.44 -8.19
C LEU A 94 1.57 -26.00 -9.63
N GLY A 95 2.57 -25.93 -10.53
CA GLY A 95 2.40 -25.58 -11.95
C GLY A 95 2.47 -24.07 -12.28
N GLU A 96 2.58 -23.20 -11.28
CA GLU A 96 2.73 -21.75 -11.38
C GLU A 96 4.18 -21.31 -11.11
N MET A 97 4.60 -20.23 -11.77
CA MET A 97 5.79 -19.47 -11.40
C MET A 97 5.38 -18.24 -10.59
N ILE A 98 6.04 -18.03 -9.46
CA ILE A 98 5.76 -16.93 -8.54
C ILE A 98 7.05 -16.14 -8.33
N TRP A 99 6.94 -14.83 -8.42
CA TRP A 99 8.02 -13.92 -8.15
C TRP A 99 7.76 -13.11 -6.88
N PHE A 100 8.64 -13.26 -5.91
CA PHE A 100 8.67 -12.47 -4.67
C PHE A 100 9.49 -11.20 -4.92
N HIS A 101 8.84 -10.16 -5.43
CA HIS A 101 9.49 -8.94 -5.89
C HIS A 101 9.74 -7.90 -4.78
N PHE A 102 8.90 -7.88 -3.73
CA PHE A 102 9.03 -6.96 -2.60
C PHE A 102 9.21 -5.48 -3.01
N GLY A 103 8.35 -4.99 -3.90
CA GLY A 103 8.46 -3.64 -4.47
C GLY A 103 7.53 -2.59 -3.85
N GLY A 104 6.51 -3.03 -3.11
CA GLY A 104 5.33 -2.21 -2.86
C GLY A 104 4.41 -2.14 -4.07
N GLU A 105 3.18 -1.68 -3.85
CA GLU A 105 2.14 -1.66 -4.89
C GLU A 105 2.45 -0.67 -6.02
N LEU A 106 3.14 0.43 -5.72
CA LEU A 106 3.56 1.40 -6.74
C LEU A 106 4.54 0.79 -7.73
N PHE A 107 5.57 0.09 -7.25
CA PHE A 107 6.54 -0.56 -8.15
C PHE A 107 5.94 -1.78 -8.84
N GLU A 108 5.02 -2.51 -8.20
CA GLU A 108 4.27 -3.56 -8.88
C GLU A 108 3.47 -2.98 -10.05
N ALA A 109 2.75 -1.88 -9.84
CA ALA A 109 1.98 -1.22 -10.89
C ALA A 109 2.89 -0.65 -12.00
N ALA A 110 4.02 -0.03 -11.64
CA ALA A 110 5.01 0.44 -12.61
C ALA A 110 5.58 -0.72 -13.43
N PHE A 111 5.86 -1.86 -12.80
CA PHE A 111 6.32 -3.06 -13.49
C PHE A 111 5.25 -3.58 -14.46
N ARG A 112 3.98 -3.66 -14.05
CA ARG A 112 2.87 -4.07 -14.92
C ARG A 112 2.69 -3.13 -16.11
N ALA A 113 2.86 -1.82 -15.91
CA ALA A 113 2.80 -0.85 -16.99
C ALA A 113 3.94 -1.06 -18.01
N GLN A 114 5.15 -1.38 -17.52
CA GLN A 114 6.30 -1.65 -18.38
C GLN A 114 6.19 -2.96 -19.13
N PHE A 115 5.80 -4.01 -18.41
CA PHE A 115 5.82 -5.40 -18.85
C PHE A 115 4.44 -6.06 -18.66
N PRO A 116 3.41 -5.62 -19.40
CA PRO A 116 2.02 -6.00 -19.16
C PRO A 116 1.75 -7.50 -19.31
N SER A 117 2.58 -8.22 -20.07
CA SER A 117 2.46 -9.66 -20.29
C SER A 117 3.23 -10.51 -19.27
N LEU A 118 4.07 -9.93 -18.41
CA LEU A 118 4.98 -10.71 -17.55
C LEU A 118 4.40 -11.04 -16.17
N LEU A 119 3.65 -10.11 -15.57
CA LEU A 119 3.02 -10.33 -14.26
C LEU A 119 1.57 -10.74 -14.42
N GLY A 120 1.22 -11.92 -13.90
CA GLY A 120 -0.15 -12.33 -13.63
C GLY A 120 -0.71 -11.65 -12.37
N ALA A 121 -1.88 -12.10 -11.90
CA ALA A 121 -2.53 -11.52 -10.72
C ALA A 121 -1.62 -11.56 -9.46
N PRO A 122 -1.65 -10.50 -8.62
CA PRO A 122 -0.90 -10.51 -7.36
C PRO A 122 -1.44 -11.60 -6.44
N LEU A 123 -0.53 -12.24 -5.71
CA LEU A 123 -0.86 -13.14 -4.60
C LEU A 123 -0.91 -12.36 -3.29
N ILE A 124 0.02 -11.42 -3.13
CA ILE A 124 0.06 -10.46 -2.03
C ILE A 124 0.48 -9.13 -2.67
N SER A 125 -0.44 -8.19 -2.79
CA SER A 125 -0.21 -6.92 -3.48
C SER A 125 1.05 -6.21 -2.97
N GLY A 126 1.92 -5.81 -3.90
CA GLY A 126 3.18 -5.14 -3.62
C GLY A 126 4.32 -6.06 -3.17
N ILE A 127 4.07 -7.34 -2.93
CA ILE A 127 5.07 -8.27 -2.39
C ILE A 127 5.30 -9.44 -3.35
N VAL A 128 4.23 -10.09 -3.80
CA VAL A 128 4.29 -11.34 -4.54
C VAL A 128 3.28 -11.35 -5.69
N SER A 129 3.76 -11.69 -6.88
CA SER A 129 2.94 -11.83 -8.08
C SER A 129 3.21 -13.14 -8.79
N ARG A 130 2.18 -13.67 -9.47
CA ARG A 130 2.39 -14.72 -10.48
C ARG A 130 3.18 -14.14 -11.64
N VAL A 131 4.01 -14.96 -12.26
CA VAL A 131 4.70 -14.60 -13.51
C VAL A 131 4.49 -15.65 -14.58
N THR A 132 4.66 -15.25 -15.83
CA THR A 132 4.61 -16.18 -16.95
C THR A 132 5.80 -17.16 -16.88
N ARG A 133 5.65 -18.32 -17.52
CA ARG A 133 6.74 -19.32 -17.61
C ARG A 133 7.95 -18.80 -18.40
N GLU A 134 7.74 -17.79 -19.23
CA GLU A 134 8.77 -17.13 -20.05
C GLU A 134 9.49 -16.00 -19.31
N PHE A 135 9.21 -15.79 -18.02
CA PHE A 135 9.86 -14.75 -17.25
C PHE A 135 11.37 -14.97 -17.20
N ASP A 136 12.11 -14.06 -17.84
CA ASP A 136 13.56 -13.99 -17.80
C ASP A 136 13.97 -12.64 -17.21
N SER A 137 14.83 -12.69 -16.18
CA SER A 137 15.45 -11.50 -15.58
C SER A 137 16.19 -10.61 -16.59
N SER A 138 16.64 -11.15 -17.73
CA SER A 138 17.28 -10.37 -18.79
C SER A 138 16.36 -9.30 -19.38
N ILE A 139 15.04 -9.54 -19.40
CA ILE A 139 14.03 -8.62 -19.94
C ILE A 139 13.93 -7.33 -19.10
N LEU A 140 14.36 -7.38 -17.84
CA LEU A 140 14.37 -6.23 -16.94
C LEU A 140 15.41 -5.19 -17.34
N ARG A 141 16.36 -5.55 -18.21
CA ARG A 141 17.39 -4.64 -18.71
C ARG A 141 16.88 -3.68 -19.78
N SER A 142 15.76 -3.99 -20.43
CA SER A 142 15.19 -3.22 -21.55
C SER A 142 13.92 -2.46 -21.15
N PHE A 143 13.93 -1.76 -20.01
CA PHE A 143 12.78 -0.97 -19.58
C PHE A 143 12.71 0.38 -20.33
N ASP A 144 11.49 0.83 -20.65
CA ASP A 144 11.26 2.07 -21.38
C ASP A 144 11.04 3.26 -20.42
N LYS A 145 12.04 4.15 -20.34
CA LYS A 145 12.00 5.36 -19.50
C LYS A 145 10.84 6.29 -19.84
N TYR A 146 10.45 6.36 -21.10
CA TYR A 146 9.35 7.21 -21.55
C TYR A 146 8.00 6.65 -21.10
N ARG A 147 7.80 5.35 -21.25
CA ARG A 147 6.61 4.66 -20.72
C ARG A 147 6.51 4.78 -19.19
N LEU A 148 7.63 4.76 -18.47
CA LEU A 148 7.65 4.92 -17.01
C LEU A 148 7.21 6.32 -16.62
N SER A 149 7.75 7.33 -17.31
CA SER A 149 7.44 8.73 -17.06
C SER A 149 5.96 9.02 -17.29
N ARG A 150 5.38 8.52 -18.39
CA ARG A 150 3.93 8.64 -18.64
C ARG A 150 3.10 7.94 -17.56
N PHE A 151 3.50 6.75 -17.13
CA PHE A 151 2.81 6.02 -16.06
C PHE A 151 2.82 6.83 -14.75
N LEU A 152 3.98 7.33 -14.33
CA LEU A 152 4.12 8.12 -13.11
C LEU A 152 3.34 9.43 -13.17
N GLN A 153 3.26 10.08 -14.35
CA GLN A 153 2.39 11.25 -14.54
C GLN A 153 0.92 10.89 -14.36
N SER A 154 0.46 9.76 -14.91
CA SER A 154 -0.94 9.31 -14.76
C SER A 154 -1.28 8.85 -13.34
N GLU A 155 -0.30 8.33 -12.60
CA GLU A 155 -0.44 7.86 -11.21
C GLU A 155 0.05 8.91 -10.20
N GLY A 156 0.31 10.14 -10.65
CA GLY A 156 0.97 11.18 -9.86
C GLY A 156 0.27 11.51 -8.56
N LEU A 157 -1.04 11.78 -8.64
CA LEU A 157 -1.89 12.01 -7.46
C LEU A 157 -1.90 10.79 -6.51
N ARG A 158 -1.90 9.57 -7.05
CA ARG A 158 -1.86 8.33 -6.25
C ARG A 158 -0.52 8.13 -5.54
N THR A 159 0.58 8.56 -6.16
CA THR A 159 1.92 8.54 -5.56
C THR A 159 2.00 9.54 -4.38
N ILE A 160 1.35 10.70 -4.52
CA ILE A 160 1.24 11.73 -3.48
C ILE A 160 0.34 11.27 -2.31
N GLU A 161 -0.73 10.53 -2.62
CA GLU A 161 -1.60 9.90 -1.62
C GLU A 161 -0.84 8.93 -0.71
N ASP A 162 0.05 8.10 -1.27
CA ASP A 162 0.84 7.12 -0.53
C ASP A 162 1.84 7.78 0.46
N GLU A 163 2.27 9.01 0.18
CA GLU A 163 3.14 9.81 1.07
C GLU A 163 2.35 10.61 2.14
N GLY A 164 1.04 10.35 2.28
CA GLY A 164 0.19 10.99 3.28
C GLY A 164 -0.26 12.41 2.93
N LEU A 165 0.04 12.86 1.71
CA LEU A 165 -0.39 14.15 1.15
C LEU A 165 -1.72 14.04 0.38
N GLY A 166 -2.33 12.86 0.37
CA GLY A 166 -3.58 12.59 -0.36
C GLY A 166 -4.73 13.54 -0.03
N LYS A 167 -4.81 14.04 1.20
CA LYS A 167 -5.82 15.03 1.61
C LYS A 167 -5.70 16.38 0.91
N PHE A 168 -4.55 16.66 0.29
CA PHE A 168 -4.30 17.88 -0.46
C PHE A 168 -4.10 17.61 -1.95
N ALA A 169 -4.07 16.35 -2.38
CA ALA A 169 -3.73 15.98 -3.76
C ALA A 169 -4.71 16.61 -4.77
N ASP A 170 -6.01 16.60 -4.47
CA ASP A 170 -7.05 17.22 -5.30
C ASP A 170 -7.04 18.76 -5.26
N GLU A 171 -6.34 19.36 -4.30
CA GLU A 171 -6.21 20.80 -4.10
C GLU A 171 -4.87 21.34 -4.66
N LEU A 172 -3.93 20.47 -5.02
CA LEU A 172 -2.65 20.87 -5.58
C LEU A 172 -2.79 21.24 -7.07
N PRO A 173 -2.25 22.39 -7.51
CA PRO A 173 -2.17 22.70 -8.94
C PRO A 173 -1.29 21.67 -9.66
N THR A 174 -1.57 21.38 -10.93
CA THR A 174 -0.84 20.39 -11.74
C THR A 174 0.67 20.58 -11.67
N ALA A 175 1.16 21.82 -11.75
CA ALA A 175 2.58 22.13 -11.64
C ALA A 175 3.19 21.75 -10.27
N GLY A 176 2.41 21.84 -9.19
CA GLY A 176 2.83 21.42 -7.85
C GLY A 176 2.87 19.89 -7.70
N VAL A 177 1.91 19.19 -8.31
CA VAL A 177 1.91 17.72 -8.40
C VAL A 177 3.13 17.24 -9.19
N GLU A 178 3.42 17.85 -10.34
CA GLU A 178 4.59 17.51 -11.17
C GLU A 178 5.92 17.76 -10.44
N ALA A 179 6.05 18.90 -9.73
CA ALA A 179 7.22 19.20 -8.93
C ALA A 179 7.42 18.18 -7.80
N LEU A 180 6.35 17.82 -7.08
CA LEU A 180 6.42 16.85 -5.99
C LEU A 180 6.79 15.44 -6.50
N ILE A 181 6.22 14.99 -7.62
CA ILE A 181 6.59 13.71 -8.24
C ILE A 181 8.06 13.71 -8.67
N SER A 182 8.56 14.85 -9.16
CA SER A 182 9.98 15.02 -9.52
C SER A 182 10.88 14.85 -8.30
N GLU A 183 10.53 15.48 -7.18
CA GLU A 183 11.27 15.39 -5.90
C GLU A 183 11.26 13.97 -5.30
N LEU A 184 10.18 13.21 -5.47
CA LEU A 184 10.09 11.83 -4.99
C LEU A 184 11.04 10.87 -5.74
N ARG A 185 11.58 11.29 -6.90
CA ARG A 185 12.54 10.54 -7.73
C ARG A 185 12.12 9.08 -7.95
N VAL A 186 10.80 8.83 -8.06
CA VAL A 186 10.21 7.49 -8.13
C VAL A 186 10.75 6.71 -9.32
N ALA A 187 10.94 7.38 -10.47
CA ALA A 187 11.49 6.76 -11.66
C ALA A 187 12.90 6.20 -11.43
N GLU A 188 13.75 6.97 -10.74
CA GLU A 188 15.11 6.55 -10.42
C GLU A 188 15.12 5.43 -9.38
N ARG A 189 14.30 5.54 -8.33
CA ARG A 189 14.16 4.49 -7.31
C ARG A 189 13.67 3.19 -7.93
N PHE A 190 12.71 3.24 -8.85
CA PHE A 190 12.23 2.08 -9.59
C PHE A 190 13.33 1.48 -10.49
N GLU A 191 14.09 2.32 -11.21
CA GLU A 191 15.23 1.87 -12.02
C GLU A 191 16.29 1.15 -11.17
N VAL A 192 16.64 1.73 -10.02
CA VAL A 192 17.59 1.12 -9.06
C VAL A 192 17.01 -0.17 -8.49
N TRP A 193 15.76 -0.17 -8.04
CA TRP A 193 15.08 -1.34 -7.50
C TRP A 193 15.12 -2.49 -8.51
N LEU A 194 14.72 -2.23 -9.76
CA LEU A 194 14.67 -3.22 -10.83
C LEU A 194 16.05 -3.81 -11.15
N LYS A 195 17.06 -2.95 -11.30
CA LYS A 195 18.44 -3.36 -11.64
C LYS A 195 19.15 -4.10 -10.51
N THR A 196 18.80 -3.81 -9.26
CA THR A 196 19.43 -4.42 -8.09
C THR A 196 18.77 -5.71 -7.66
N ARG A 197 17.62 -6.10 -8.25
CA ARG A 197 16.97 -7.36 -7.88
C ARG A 197 17.83 -8.56 -8.29
N ASN A 198 18.26 -9.33 -7.31
CA ASN A 198 18.90 -10.62 -7.49
C ASN A 198 17.82 -11.69 -7.67
N ILE A 199 17.47 -11.95 -8.93
CA ILE A 199 16.54 -13.00 -9.32
C ILE A 199 17.36 -14.28 -9.54
N VAL A 200 17.48 -15.07 -8.48
CA VAL A 200 18.14 -16.37 -8.52
C VAL A 200 17.34 -17.38 -9.34
N ALA A 201 18.04 -18.41 -9.84
CA ALA A 201 17.45 -19.51 -10.59
C ALA A 201 16.23 -20.12 -9.86
N VAL A 202 15.24 -20.56 -10.64
CA VAL A 202 13.97 -21.07 -10.12
C VAL A 202 14.21 -22.20 -9.13
N LYS A 203 13.78 -21.99 -7.87
CA LYS A 203 13.83 -23.01 -6.82
C LYS A 203 12.42 -23.42 -6.39
N PRO A 204 12.25 -24.66 -5.89
CA PRO A 204 11.02 -25.06 -5.21
C PRO A 204 10.72 -24.15 -4.00
N ILE A 205 9.44 -23.83 -3.76
CA ILE A 205 9.04 -22.99 -2.60
C ILE A 205 9.47 -23.59 -1.24
N ARG A 206 9.57 -24.92 -1.14
CA ARG A 206 10.06 -25.64 0.05
C ARG A 206 11.49 -25.27 0.46
N ASP A 207 12.29 -24.73 -0.46
CA ASP A 207 13.64 -24.25 -0.18
C ASP A 207 13.60 -22.87 0.54
N TYR A 208 12.41 -22.27 0.66
CA TYR A 208 12.14 -21.02 1.36
C TYR A 208 10.97 -21.16 2.35
N PRO A 209 11.17 -21.81 3.51
CA PRO A 209 10.09 -22.08 4.48
C PRO A 209 9.34 -20.82 4.94
N THR A 210 10.05 -19.69 5.10
CA THR A 210 9.47 -18.39 5.48
C THR A 210 8.58 -17.80 4.39
N LEU A 211 8.96 -17.96 3.12
CA LEU A 211 8.13 -17.54 1.99
C LEU A 211 6.91 -18.43 1.81
N GLU A 212 7.06 -19.73 2.08
CA GLU A 212 5.94 -20.66 2.07
C GLU A 212 4.90 -20.30 3.13
N LEU A 213 5.35 -19.99 4.36
CA LEU A 213 4.47 -19.50 5.44
C LEU A 213 3.75 -18.21 5.04
N LEU A 214 4.45 -17.27 4.41
CA LEU A 214 3.87 -16.01 3.93
C LEU A 214 2.71 -16.26 2.95
N LEU A 215 2.81 -17.29 2.08
CA LEU A 215 1.74 -17.66 1.15
C LEU A 215 0.61 -18.46 1.80
N ARG A 216 0.82 -19.11 2.95
CA ARG A 216 -0.22 -19.88 3.65
C ARG A 216 -1.14 -19.00 4.50
N ASN A 217 -0.64 -17.85 4.96
CA ASN A 217 -1.36 -16.92 5.84
C ASN A 217 -2.13 -15.81 5.08
N ARG A 218 -2.43 -16.04 3.80
CA ARG A 218 -3.11 -15.08 2.91
C ARG A 218 -4.62 -15.30 2.88
#